data_AF-A0A6L2MCF6-F1
#
_entry.id   AF-A0A6L2MCF6-F1
#
_cell.length_a   1.000
_cell.length_b   1.000
_cell.length_c   1.000
_cell.angle_alpha   90.00
_cell.angle_beta   90.00
_cell.angle_gamma   90.00
#
_symmetry.space_group_name_H-M   'P 1'
#
loop_
_entity.id
_entity.type
_entity.pdbx_description
1 polymer ?
#
loop_
_entity_poly.entity_id
_entity_poly.type
_entity_poly.pdbx_seq_one_letter_code
_entity_poly.pdbx_strand_id
1 'polypeptide(L)'
;MKGLFKPKPLTPVELVQHFRQLLSYTTPNPDVRESKRQDKIRELTRLIYEMKIVLYGDEMSEPHVDACVKLTQEFFKEDILRLLVEHLPHLDPGNRQDITHVLANLQRQRVHGHYVAAEYLEQNIDIVDLLIPRYDDDPETAISFGAILKDCMRHQVVAKYLLESDHMKAFFKYQHDPNFDISSDAAAMFKELLTRHKSTVAEYLDQNYDWFFMEYNALLESHNYITRRNAVKLLGAMLLDRSNNVVMVRYVSSLDNMRIQMNLLRDSNKTIQLQAFHVFKLFAANENKPQDIVNVLVANRSKLLRFLSEFTFDNADEQFEADKSQVFKEIASLVPKCETCETSKQCDGTNC
;
A
#
# COMPACT_ATOMS: atom_id res chain seq x y z
N MET A 1 19.40 -45.35 -35.02
CA MET A 1 19.62 -43.88 -35.03
C MET A 1 18.26 -43.20 -34.84
N LYS A 2 17.88 -42.86 -33.60
CA LYS A 2 16.74 -41.97 -33.35
C LYS A 2 17.27 -40.54 -33.49
N GLY A 3 16.91 -39.85 -34.56
CA GLY A 3 17.34 -38.47 -34.78
C GLY A 3 16.89 -37.60 -33.61
N LEU A 4 17.86 -36.99 -32.93
CA LEU A 4 17.65 -35.95 -31.93
C LEU A 4 17.15 -34.68 -32.64
N PHE A 5 15.88 -34.65 -33.05
CA PHE A 5 15.21 -33.37 -33.27
C PHE A 5 14.86 -32.82 -31.90
N LYS A 6 15.54 -31.75 -31.47
CA LYS A 6 15.08 -30.97 -30.32
C LYS A 6 13.64 -30.55 -30.62
N PRO A 7 12.67 -30.77 -29.71
CA PRO A 7 11.30 -30.34 -29.93
C PRO A 7 11.31 -28.83 -30.24
N LYS A 8 10.50 -28.43 -31.22
CA LYS A 8 10.34 -27.01 -31.60
C LYS A 8 9.96 -26.21 -30.35
N PRO A 9 10.58 -25.05 -30.10
CA PRO A 9 10.19 -24.21 -28.97
C PRO A 9 8.72 -23.81 -29.11
N LEU A 10 7.99 -23.86 -27.99
CA LEU A 10 6.60 -23.45 -27.94
C LEU A 10 6.50 -21.95 -28.21
N THR A 11 5.47 -21.55 -28.95
CA THR A 11 5.10 -20.14 -29.08
C THR A 11 4.54 -19.61 -27.76
N PRO A 12 4.54 -18.28 -27.52
CA PRO A 12 3.93 -17.70 -26.32
C PRO A 12 2.49 -18.15 -26.06
N VAL A 13 1.71 -18.30 -27.13
CA VAL A 13 0.31 -18.76 -27.04
C VAL A 13 0.25 -20.22 -26.58
N GLU A 14 1.06 -21.10 -27.19
CA GLU A 14 1.11 -22.52 -26.80
C GLU A 14 1.62 -22.70 -25.37
N LEU A 15 2.57 -21.86 -24.90
CA LEU A 15 3.05 -21.87 -23.52
C LEU A 15 1.90 -21.65 -22.52
N VAL A 16 1.08 -20.62 -22.74
CA VAL A 16 -0.05 -20.29 -21.86
C VAL A 16 -1.11 -21.40 -21.89
N GLN A 17 -1.45 -21.90 -23.07
CA GLN A 17 -2.45 -22.96 -23.22
C GLN A 17 -2.02 -24.25 -22.54
N HIS A 18 -0.76 -24.66 -22.71
CA HIS A 18 -0.20 -25.83 -22.03
C HIS A 18 -0.11 -25.61 -20.53
N PHE A 19 0.33 -24.43 -20.08
CA PHE A 19 0.40 -24.08 -18.66
C PHE A 19 -0.96 -24.27 -17.98
N ARG A 20 -2.02 -23.70 -18.58
CA ARG A 20 -3.39 -23.84 -18.07
C ARG A 20 -3.82 -25.30 -17.94
N GLN A 21 -3.56 -26.13 -18.95
CA GLN A 21 -3.92 -27.55 -18.92
C GLN A 21 -3.21 -28.30 -17.78
N LEU A 22 -1.94 -27.94 -17.51
CA LEU A 22 -1.12 -28.62 -16.52
C LEU A 22 -1.43 -28.23 -15.07
N LEU A 23 -2.07 -27.08 -14.81
CA LEU A 23 -2.44 -26.64 -13.46
C LEU A 23 -3.29 -27.67 -12.70
N SER A 24 -4.20 -28.36 -13.40
CA SER A 24 -5.07 -29.39 -12.83
C SER A 24 -4.32 -30.59 -12.22
N TYR A 25 -3.06 -30.81 -12.60
CA TYR A 25 -2.22 -31.89 -12.08
C TYR A 25 -1.55 -31.54 -10.73
N THR A 26 -1.61 -30.29 -10.30
CA THR A 26 -1.03 -29.88 -9.00
C THR A 26 -1.79 -30.50 -7.83
N THR A 27 -3.11 -30.68 -7.97
CA THR A 27 -3.96 -31.37 -7.01
C THR A 27 -3.91 -32.90 -7.18
N PRO A 28 -4.00 -33.69 -6.10
CA PRO A 28 -4.14 -35.14 -6.20
C PRO A 28 -5.39 -35.54 -6.98
N ASN A 29 -5.24 -36.48 -7.92
CA ASN A 29 -6.34 -37.05 -8.69
C ASN A 29 -6.24 -38.59 -8.67
N PRO A 30 -7.22 -39.32 -8.11
CA PRO A 30 -7.16 -40.77 -7.97
C PRO A 30 -7.13 -41.52 -9.31
N ASP A 31 -7.63 -40.90 -10.39
CA ASP A 31 -7.67 -41.49 -11.72
C ASP A 31 -6.33 -41.35 -12.48
N VAL A 32 -5.38 -40.58 -11.92
CA VAL A 32 -4.07 -40.32 -12.54
C VAL A 32 -2.98 -41.01 -11.71
N ARG A 33 -2.18 -41.86 -12.37
CA ARG A 33 -1.00 -42.47 -11.75
C ARG A 33 -0.06 -41.38 -11.23
N GLU A 34 0.41 -41.53 -9.99
CA GLU A 34 1.29 -40.55 -9.34
C GLU A 34 2.56 -40.25 -10.15
N SER A 35 3.18 -41.25 -10.79
CA SER A 35 4.33 -41.02 -11.68
C SER A 35 4.00 -40.10 -12.86
N LYS A 36 2.84 -40.29 -13.48
CA LYS A 36 2.35 -39.43 -14.57
C LYS A 36 2.06 -38.02 -14.06
N ARG A 37 1.48 -37.89 -12.87
CA ARG A 37 1.23 -36.60 -12.23
C ARG A 37 2.54 -35.85 -11.97
N GLN A 38 3.55 -36.53 -11.42
CA GLN A 38 4.88 -35.94 -11.19
C GLN A 38 5.55 -35.50 -12.49
N ASP A 39 5.43 -36.28 -13.57
CA ASP A 39 5.94 -35.88 -14.89
C ASP A 39 5.26 -34.60 -15.39
N LYS A 40 3.93 -34.46 -15.19
CA LYS A 40 3.18 -33.26 -15.53
C LYS A 40 3.52 -32.04 -14.68
N ILE A 41 3.82 -32.23 -13.39
CA ILE A 41 4.31 -31.16 -12.52
C ILE A 41 5.69 -30.68 -12.98
N ARG A 42 6.60 -31.58 -13.37
CA ARG A 42 7.91 -31.18 -13.92
C ARG A 42 7.79 -30.42 -15.24
N GLU A 43 6.83 -30.82 -16.08
CA GLU A 43 6.50 -30.09 -17.31
C GLU A 43 5.96 -28.69 -16.98
N LEU A 44 5.09 -28.56 -15.99
CA LEU A 44 4.58 -27.27 -15.50
C LEU A 44 5.71 -26.35 -15.02
N THR A 45 6.62 -26.86 -14.18
CA THR A 45 7.83 -26.12 -13.73
C THR A 45 8.63 -25.57 -14.91
N ARG A 46 8.83 -26.39 -15.94
CA ARG A 46 9.53 -25.97 -17.15
C ARG A 46 8.78 -24.87 -17.90
N LEU A 47 7.46 -24.95 -18.02
CA LEU A 47 6.65 -23.91 -18.66
C LEU A 47 6.71 -22.58 -17.92
N ILE A 48 6.70 -22.60 -16.57
CA ILE A 48 6.86 -21.39 -15.74
C ILE A 48 8.21 -20.73 -16.05
N TYR A 49 9.28 -21.53 -16.10
CA TYR A 49 10.62 -21.04 -16.45
C TYR A 49 10.69 -20.50 -17.89
N GLU A 50 10.10 -21.19 -18.86
CA GLU A 50 10.05 -20.73 -20.26
C GLU A 50 9.28 -19.40 -20.39
N MET A 51 8.16 -19.23 -19.68
CA MET A 51 7.43 -17.96 -19.62
C MET A 51 8.29 -16.84 -19.01
N LYS A 52 9.07 -17.15 -17.97
CA LYS A 52 10.01 -16.19 -17.37
C LYS A 52 11.08 -15.75 -18.37
N ILE A 53 11.65 -16.67 -19.16
CA ILE A 53 12.59 -16.31 -20.23
C ILE A 53 11.94 -15.41 -21.27
N VAL A 54 10.70 -15.68 -21.69
CA VAL A 54 9.99 -14.81 -22.65
C VAL A 54 9.86 -13.39 -22.12
N LEU A 55 9.63 -13.23 -20.81
CA LEU A 55 9.33 -11.95 -20.15
C LEU A 55 10.57 -11.16 -19.70
N TYR A 56 11.67 -11.84 -19.39
CA TYR A 56 12.87 -11.22 -18.82
C TYR A 56 14.13 -11.41 -19.69
N GLY A 57 14.07 -12.24 -20.72
CA GLY A 57 15.23 -12.66 -21.49
C GLY A 57 16.05 -13.74 -20.77
N ASP A 58 17.20 -14.05 -21.35
CA ASP A 58 18.23 -14.91 -20.78
C ASP A 58 19.61 -14.22 -20.87
N GLU A 59 20.68 -14.93 -20.50
CA GLU A 59 22.05 -14.38 -20.55
C GLU A 59 22.49 -13.95 -21.96
N MET A 60 21.81 -14.44 -23.00
CA MET A 60 22.21 -14.29 -24.40
C MET A 60 21.26 -13.37 -25.19
N SER A 61 20.03 -13.16 -24.69
CA SER A 61 18.95 -12.54 -25.46
C SER A 61 18.04 -11.67 -24.58
N GLU A 62 17.76 -10.45 -25.03
CA GLU A 62 16.74 -9.60 -24.43
C GLU A 62 15.32 -10.10 -24.77
N PRO A 63 14.31 -9.81 -23.91
CA PRO A 63 12.93 -10.21 -24.17
C PRO A 63 12.36 -9.50 -25.41
N HIS A 64 11.81 -10.28 -26.34
CA HIS A 64 11.20 -9.73 -27.54
C HIS A 64 9.81 -9.17 -27.25
N VAL A 65 9.57 -7.90 -27.60
CA VAL A 65 8.31 -7.18 -27.31
C VAL A 65 7.08 -7.93 -27.84
N ASP A 66 7.10 -8.38 -29.10
CA ASP A 66 5.95 -9.12 -29.65
C ASP A 66 5.65 -10.44 -28.94
N ALA A 67 6.68 -11.10 -28.40
CA ALA A 67 6.50 -12.35 -27.68
C ALA A 67 5.87 -12.10 -26.29
N CYS A 68 6.35 -11.06 -25.60
CA CYS A 68 5.75 -10.54 -24.37
C CYS A 68 4.28 -10.17 -24.55
N VAL A 69 3.96 -9.39 -25.59
CA VAL A 69 2.58 -8.97 -25.90
C VAL A 69 1.67 -10.18 -26.13
N LYS A 70 2.11 -11.15 -26.95
CA LYS A 70 1.31 -12.36 -27.21
C LYS A 70 1.12 -13.21 -25.96
N LEU A 71 2.14 -13.34 -25.12
CA LEU A 71 2.05 -14.05 -23.85
C LEU A 71 1.01 -13.39 -22.94
N THR A 72 1.09 -12.07 -22.78
CA THR A 72 0.17 -11.29 -21.95
C THR A 72 -1.26 -11.35 -22.44
N GLN A 73 -1.48 -11.18 -23.74
CA GLN A 73 -2.82 -11.27 -24.32
C GLN A 73 -3.44 -12.65 -24.12
N GLU A 74 -2.69 -13.73 -24.38
CA GLU A 74 -3.22 -15.08 -24.21
C GLU A 74 -3.46 -15.42 -22.74
N PHE A 75 -2.61 -14.96 -21.82
CA PHE A 75 -2.76 -15.23 -20.38
C PHE A 75 -4.07 -14.67 -19.80
N PHE A 76 -4.44 -13.44 -20.19
CA PHE A 76 -5.64 -12.76 -19.69
C PHE A 76 -6.88 -12.96 -20.56
N LYS A 77 -6.81 -13.81 -21.59
CA LYS A 77 -7.94 -14.11 -22.48
C LYS A 77 -8.99 -15.01 -21.85
N GLU A 78 -8.56 -15.88 -20.93
CA GLU A 78 -9.41 -16.81 -20.20
C GLU A 78 -9.16 -16.68 -18.69
N ASP A 79 -9.84 -17.48 -17.88
CA ASP A 79 -9.80 -17.38 -16.41
C ASP A 79 -8.56 -18.05 -15.78
N ILE A 80 -7.39 -17.83 -16.38
CA ILE A 80 -6.12 -18.48 -15.97
C ILE A 80 -5.65 -17.94 -14.62
N LEU A 81 -5.84 -16.65 -14.35
CA LEU A 81 -5.43 -16.07 -13.07
C LEU A 81 -6.21 -16.70 -11.91
N ARG A 82 -7.53 -16.88 -12.04
CA ARG A 82 -8.34 -17.56 -11.03
C ARG A 82 -7.90 -19.00 -10.82
N LEU A 83 -7.75 -19.76 -11.91
CA LEU A 83 -7.30 -21.15 -11.84
C LEU A 83 -5.94 -21.25 -11.14
N LEU A 84 -5.03 -20.33 -11.44
CA LEU A 84 -3.73 -20.27 -10.78
C LEU A 84 -3.86 -19.94 -9.29
N VAL A 85 -4.71 -19.00 -8.90
CA VAL A 85 -4.97 -18.66 -7.48
C VAL A 85 -5.47 -19.88 -6.70
N GLU A 86 -6.31 -20.72 -7.30
CA GLU A 86 -6.79 -21.97 -6.69
C GLU A 86 -5.69 -23.02 -6.54
N HIS A 87 -4.79 -23.13 -7.52
CA HIS A 87 -3.73 -24.13 -7.56
C HIS A 87 -2.42 -23.69 -6.90
N LEU A 88 -2.25 -22.40 -6.60
CA LEU A 88 -1.04 -21.81 -6.02
C LEU A 88 -0.55 -22.53 -4.74
N PRO A 89 -1.43 -22.93 -3.79
CA PRO A 89 -1.01 -23.63 -2.57
C PRO A 89 -0.38 -25.01 -2.83
N HIS A 90 -0.63 -25.60 -4.00
CA HIS A 90 -0.15 -26.93 -4.36
C HIS A 90 1.19 -26.91 -5.12
N LEU A 91 1.73 -25.73 -5.40
CA LEU A 91 3.05 -25.55 -5.98
C LEU A 91 4.11 -25.50 -4.89
N ASP A 92 5.29 -26.04 -5.17
CA ASP A 92 6.44 -25.87 -4.29
C ASP A 92 6.87 -24.38 -4.20
N PRO A 93 7.61 -24.00 -3.14
CA PRO A 93 8.01 -22.60 -2.94
C PRO A 93 8.74 -21.96 -4.12
N GLY A 94 9.59 -22.71 -4.83
CA GLY A 94 10.34 -22.19 -5.98
C GLY A 94 9.41 -21.85 -7.15
N ASN A 95 8.48 -22.76 -7.45
CA ASN A 95 7.47 -22.52 -8.49
C ASN A 95 6.50 -21.38 -8.13
N ARG A 96 6.11 -21.24 -6.85
CA ARG A 96 5.32 -20.09 -6.38
C ARG A 96 6.05 -18.77 -6.59
N GLN A 97 7.35 -18.72 -6.28
CA GLN A 97 8.17 -17.54 -6.50
C GLN A 97 8.29 -17.20 -8.01
N ASP A 98 8.55 -18.20 -8.85
CA ASP A 98 8.72 -17.93 -10.28
C ASP A 98 7.41 -17.53 -10.96
N ILE A 99 6.28 -18.16 -10.62
CA ILE A 99 4.99 -17.78 -11.21
C ILE A 99 4.51 -16.42 -10.72
N THR A 100 4.78 -16.03 -9.46
CA THR A 100 4.46 -14.68 -8.97
C THR A 100 5.28 -13.61 -9.70
N HIS A 101 6.54 -13.87 -10.05
CA HIS A 101 7.32 -12.96 -10.90
C HIS A 101 6.77 -12.87 -12.33
N VAL A 102 6.37 -13.99 -12.92
CA VAL A 102 5.69 -14.01 -14.23
C VAL A 102 4.43 -13.14 -14.18
N LEU A 103 3.55 -13.37 -13.19
CA LEU A 103 2.34 -12.57 -12.98
C LEU A 103 2.62 -11.08 -12.80
N ALA A 104 3.62 -10.74 -12.00
CA ALA A 104 4.02 -9.36 -11.77
C ALA A 104 4.39 -8.65 -13.07
N ASN A 105 5.12 -9.33 -13.97
CA ASN A 105 5.46 -8.79 -15.27
C ASN A 105 4.20 -8.63 -16.13
N LEU A 106 3.43 -9.70 -16.31
CA LEU A 106 2.21 -9.72 -17.14
C LEU A 106 1.22 -8.62 -16.75
N GLN A 107 0.98 -8.42 -15.45
CA GLN A 107 0.09 -7.37 -14.96
C GLN A 107 0.60 -5.95 -15.24
N ARG A 108 1.92 -5.77 -15.29
CA ARG A 108 2.56 -4.47 -15.53
C ARG A 108 2.79 -4.18 -17.02
N GLN A 109 2.54 -5.12 -17.93
CA GLN A 109 2.70 -4.91 -19.36
C GLN A 109 1.59 -4.04 -19.94
N ARG A 110 1.97 -3.10 -20.81
CA ARG A 110 1.03 -2.37 -21.66
C ARG A 110 1.03 -2.98 -23.05
N VAL A 111 -0.14 -3.42 -23.49
CA VAL A 111 -0.37 -3.89 -24.86
C VAL A 111 -1.13 -2.79 -25.58
N HIS A 112 -0.60 -2.30 -26.70
CA HIS A 112 -1.20 -1.19 -27.47
C HIS A 112 -1.65 0.01 -26.61
N GLY A 113 -0.88 0.34 -25.56
CA GLY A 113 -1.11 1.51 -24.70
C GLY A 113 -2.02 1.28 -23.48
N HIS A 114 -2.67 0.12 -23.35
CA HIS A 114 -3.55 -0.23 -22.23
C HIS A 114 -3.03 -1.45 -21.45
N TYR A 115 -3.51 -1.63 -20.22
CA TYR A 115 -3.19 -2.80 -19.40
C TYR A 115 -4.26 -3.87 -19.62
N VAL A 116 -3.92 -4.95 -20.33
CA VAL A 116 -4.84 -6.09 -20.53
C VAL A 116 -5.28 -6.69 -19.19
N ALA A 117 -4.37 -6.71 -18.21
CA ALA A 117 -4.69 -7.15 -16.85
C ALA A 117 -5.77 -6.30 -16.17
N ALA A 118 -5.81 -4.98 -16.42
CA ALA A 118 -6.83 -4.12 -15.85
C ALA A 118 -8.22 -4.43 -16.41
N GLU A 119 -8.31 -4.67 -17.72
CA GLU A 119 -9.56 -5.05 -18.40
C GLU A 119 -10.06 -6.42 -17.93
N TYR A 120 -9.14 -7.38 -17.78
CA TYR A 120 -9.47 -8.69 -17.22
C TYR A 120 -9.96 -8.57 -15.76
N LEU A 121 -9.29 -7.80 -14.91
CA LEU A 121 -9.67 -7.60 -13.51
C LEU A 121 -11.01 -6.86 -13.37
N GLU A 122 -11.33 -5.95 -14.28
CA GLU A 122 -12.64 -5.29 -14.31
C GLU A 122 -13.78 -6.29 -14.55
N GLN A 123 -13.55 -7.31 -15.36
CA GLN A 123 -14.54 -8.36 -15.66
C GLN A 123 -14.56 -9.50 -14.62
N ASN A 124 -13.51 -9.63 -13.81
CA ASN A 124 -13.29 -10.76 -12.88
C ASN A 124 -12.88 -10.27 -11.49
N ILE A 125 -13.47 -9.16 -11.03
CA ILE A 125 -13.03 -8.46 -9.82
C ILE A 125 -13.15 -9.29 -8.54
N ASP A 126 -14.07 -10.27 -8.53
CA ASP A 126 -14.30 -11.22 -7.45
C ASP A 126 -13.07 -12.11 -7.16
N ILE A 127 -12.08 -12.15 -8.06
CA ILE A 127 -10.79 -12.79 -7.77
C ILE A 127 -10.09 -12.16 -6.55
N VAL A 128 -10.36 -10.88 -6.28
CA VAL A 128 -9.83 -10.19 -5.10
C VAL A 128 -10.39 -10.80 -3.81
N ASP A 129 -11.66 -11.21 -3.83
CA ASP A 129 -12.33 -11.89 -2.71
C ASP A 129 -11.72 -13.28 -2.44
N LEU A 130 -11.09 -13.88 -3.45
CA LEU A 130 -10.36 -15.14 -3.35
C LEU A 130 -8.93 -14.97 -2.82
N LEU A 131 -8.31 -13.81 -3.04
CA LEU A 131 -6.93 -13.53 -2.64
C LEU A 131 -6.82 -13.15 -1.16
N ILE A 132 -7.74 -12.32 -0.66
CA ILE A 132 -7.65 -11.75 0.70
C ILE A 132 -7.73 -12.81 1.81
N PRO A 133 -8.72 -13.72 1.84
CA PRO A 133 -8.78 -14.73 2.89
C PRO A 133 -7.52 -15.61 2.92
N ARG A 134 -7.00 -15.96 1.74
CA ARG A 134 -5.80 -16.80 1.61
C ARG A 134 -4.51 -16.12 2.07
N TYR A 135 -4.51 -14.79 2.16
CA TYR A 135 -3.43 -14.05 2.80
C TYR A 135 -3.41 -14.24 4.34
N ASP A 136 -4.58 -14.49 4.95
CA ASP A 136 -4.76 -14.68 6.40
C ASP A 136 -4.56 -16.16 6.83
N ASP A 137 -4.80 -17.12 5.92
CA ASP A 137 -4.93 -18.54 6.28
C ASP A 137 -3.60 -19.28 6.54
N ASP A 138 -2.60 -19.15 5.65
CA ASP A 138 -1.36 -19.91 5.72
C ASP A 138 -0.12 -19.02 5.47
N PRO A 139 0.75 -18.81 6.47
CA PRO A 139 1.96 -17.99 6.33
C PRO A 139 2.89 -18.41 5.18
N GLU A 140 2.94 -19.70 4.82
CA GLU A 140 3.79 -20.16 3.71
C GLU A 140 3.30 -19.69 2.35
N THR A 141 1.99 -19.60 2.16
CA THR A 141 1.37 -19.11 0.92
C THR A 141 1.07 -17.61 0.94
N ALA A 142 0.93 -17.01 2.13
CA ALA A 142 0.58 -15.61 2.32
C ALA A 142 1.48 -14.65 1.53
N ILE A 143 2.80 -14.89 1.51
CA ILE A 143 3.74 -14.06 0.73
C ILE A 143 3.42 -14.10 -0.77
N SER A 144 3.03 -15.26 -1.29
CA SER A 144 2.71 -15.42 -2.72
C SER A 144 1.38 -14.76 -3.06
N PHE A 145 0.35 -14.93 -2.22
CA PHE A 145 -0.93 -14.26 -2.40
C PHE A 145 -0.82 -12.74 -2.23
N GLY A 146 -0.03 -12.27 -1.27
CA GLY A 146 0.27 -10.86 -1.07
C GLY A 146 1.00 -10.24 -2.26
N ALA A 147 1.95 -10.96 -2.87
CA ALA A 147 2.61 -10.52 -4.09
C ALA A 147 1.62 -10.35 -5.25
N ILE A 148 0.73 -11.33 -5.46
CA ILE A 148 -0.30 -11.27 -6.52
C ILE A 148 -1.27 -10.12 -6.26
N LEU A 149 -1.76 -9.99 -5.02
CA LEU A 149 -2.70 -8.94 -4.63
C LEU A 149 -2.08 -7.55 -4.79
N LYS A 150 -0.83 -7.37 -4.36
CA LYS A 150 -0.08 -6.11 -4.52
C LYS A 150 0.03 -5.71 -5.99
N ASP A 151 0.26 -6.64 -6.90
CA ASP A 151 0.25 -6.35 -8.34
C ASP A 151 -1.14 -6.01 -8.87
N CYS A 152 -2.18 -6.70 -8.40
CA CYS A 152 -3.57 -6.40 -8.77
C CYS A 152 -3.94 -4.96 -8.33
N MET A 153 -3.57 -4.56 -7.12
CA MET A 153 -3.80 -3.23 -6.53
C MET A 153 -3.18 -2.08 -7.32
N ARG A 154 -2.22 -2.37 -8.21
CA ARG A 154 -1.65 -1.36 -9.11
C ARG A 154 -2.67 -0.84 -10.11
N HIS A 155 -3.71 -1.62 -10.40
CA HIS A 155 -4.81 -1.23 -11.27
C HIS A 155 -5.89 -0.51 -10.48
N GLN A 156 -6.35 0.63 -11.01
CA GLN A 156 -7.31 1.50 -10.31
C GLN A 156 -8.63 0.77 -10.01
N VAL A 157 -9.07 -0.15 -10.89
CA VAL A 157 -10.28 -0.95 -10.69
C VAL A 157 -10.21 -1.80 -9.42
N VAL A 158 -9.07 -2.44 -9.15
CA VAL A 158 -8.85 -3.23 -7.93
C VAL A 158 -8.70 -2.35 -6.71
N ALA A 159 -7.92 -1.27 -6.81
CA ALA A 159 -7.75 -0.34 -5.69
C ALA A 159 -9.09 0.27 -5.25
N LYS A 160 -9.93 0.69 -6.21
CA LYS A 160 -11.27 1.20 -5.95
C LYS A 160 -12.14 0.15 -5.25
N TYR A 161 -12.17 -1.08 -5.79
CA TYR A 161 -12.91 -2.19 -5.19
C TYR A 161 -12.49 -2.47 -3.74
N LEU A 162 -11.19 -2.49 -3.45
CA LEU A 162 -10.68 -2.72 -2.10
C LEU A 162 -11.01 -1.60 -1.11
N LEU A 163 -10.95 -0.34 -1.56
CA LEU A 163 -11.30 0.81 -0.73
C LEU A 163 -12.80 0.80 -0.39
N GLU A 164 -13.65 0.54 -1.38
CA GLU A 164 -15.11 0.65 -1.26
C GLU A 164 -15.79 -0.60 -0.66
N SER A 165 -15.04 -1.67 -0.37
CA SER A 165 -15.55 -2.92 0.19
C SER A 165 -15.14 -3.13 1.65
N ASP A 166 -15.74 -4.14 2.30
CA ASP A 166 -15.37 -4.53 3.67
C ASP A 166 -13.93 -5.03 3.81
N HIS A 167 -13.26 -5.34 2.69
CA HIS A 167 -11.84 -5.70 2.65
C HIS A 167 -10.94 -4.64 3.27
N MET A 168 -11.33 -3.36 3.21
CA MET A 168 -10.59 -2.29 3.83
C MET A 168 -10.40 -2.50 5.35
N LYS A 169 -11.39 -3.10 6.03
CA LYS A 169 -11.29 -3.43 7.47
C LYS A 169 -10.22 -4.49 7.73
N ALA A 170 -10.01 -5.42 6.80
CA ALA A 170 -8.97 -6.42 6.91
C ALA A 170 -7.57 -5.78 6.92
N PHE A 171 -7.34 -4.74 6.11
CA PHE A 171 -6.07 -4.02 6.12
C PHE A 171 -5.73 -3.39 7.48
N PHE A 172 -6.73 -2.87 8.21
CA PHE A 172 -6.53 -2.39 9.57
C PHE A 172 -6.19 -3.54 10.54
N LYS A 173 -6.91 -4.66 10.46
CA LYS A 173 -6.61 -5.87 11.25
C LYS A 173 -5.16 -6.34 11.05
N TYR A 174 -4.68 -6.39 9.80
CA TYR A 174 -3.33 -6.87 9.48
C TYR A 174 -2.22 -5.99 10.04
N GLN A 175 -2.47 -4.71 10.37
CA GLN A 175 -1.47 -3.84 10.99
C GLN A 175 -1.09 -4.27 12.42
N HIS A 176 -1.92 -5.12 13.03
CA HIS A 176 -1.75 -5.65 14.37
C HIS A 176 -1.33 -7.13 14.38
N ASP A 177 -1.04 -7.72 13.22
CA ASP A 177 -0.66 -9.12 13.14
C ASP A 177 0.65 -9.40 13.92
N PRO A 178 0.70 -10.44 14.78
CA PRO A 178 1.90 -10.76 15.55
C PRO A 178 3.04 -11.28 14.66
N ASN A 179 2.76 -11.80 13.47
CA ASN A 179 3.76 -12.18 12.50
C ASN A 179 4.31 -10.92 11.81
N PHE A 180 5.61 -10.69 11.98
CA PHE A 180 6.29 -9.52 11.43
C PHE A 180 6.27 -9.48 9.90
N ASP A 181 6.42 -10.64 9.23
CA ASP A 181 6.47 -10.69 7.77
C ASP A 181 5.10 -10.33 7.17
N ILE A 182 4.02 -10.84 7.78
CA ILE A 182 2.64 -10.52 7.40
C ILE A 182 2.34 -9.05 7.66
N SER A 183 2.53 -8.57 8.89
CA SER A 183 2.24 -7.16 9.24
C SER A 183 3.08 -6.16 8.44
N SER A 184 4.33 -6.47 8.14
CA SER A 184 5.22 -5.63 7.31
C SER A 184 4.75 -5.58 5.85
N ASP A 185 4.41 -6.72 5.25
CA ASP A 185 3.91 -6.76 3.88
C ASP A 185 2.52 -6.12 3.76
N ALA A 186 1.63 -6.35 4.74
CA ALA A 186 0.34 -5.69 4.84
C ALA A 186 0.47 -4.18 4.99
N ALA A 187 1.42 -3.68 5.78
CA ALA A 187 1.71 -2.25 5.88
C ALA A 187 2.17 -1.66 4.54
N ALA A 188 2.93 -2.41 3.75
CA ALA A 188 3.34 -2.00 2.41
C ALA A 188 2.15 -1.95 1.44
N MET A 189 1.28 -2.96 1.46
CA MET A 189 0.04 -2.97 0.66
C MET A 189 -0.90 -1.82 1.06
N PHE A 190 -1.09 -1.61 2.36
CA PHE A 190 -1.94 -0.55 2.89
C PHE A 190 -1.46 0.84 2.46
N LYS A 191 -0.15 1.08 2.55
CA LYS A 191 0.48 2.29 2.01
C LYS A 191 0.26 2.42 0.51
N GLU A 192 0.44 1.35 -0.26
CA GLU A 192 0.25 1.38 -1.71
C GLU A 192 -1.20 1.75 -2.08
N LEU A 193 -2.17 1.11 -1.43
CA LEU A 193 -3.59 1.36 -1.61
C LEU A 193 -3.94 2.83 -1.38
N LEU A 194 -3.47 3.40 -0.27
CA LEU A 194 -3.77 4.76 0.17
C LEU A 194 -2.91 5.84 -0.48
N THR A 195 -1.98 5.50 -1.38
CA THR A 195 -1.10 6.51 -1.98
C THR A 195 -0.92 6.40 -3.49
N ARG A 196 -1.39 5.33 -4.14
CA ARG A 196 -1.21 5.16 -5.60
C ARG A 196 -2.18 6.02 -6.41
N HIS A 197 -3.47 5.75 -6.28
CA HIS A 197 -4.52 6.32 -7.14
C HIS A 197 -5.12 7.55 -6.48
N LYS A 198 -4.39 8.67 -6.60
CA LYS A 198 -4.60 9.90 -5.82
C LYS A 198 -6.05 10.38 -5.78
N SER A 199 -6.71 10.49 -6.94
CA SER A 199 -8.11 10.94 -7.01
C SER A 199 -9.07 9.97 -6.35
N THR A 200 -8.91 8.67 -6.58
CA THR A 200 -9.75 7.62 -5.98
C THR A 200 -9.60 7.58 -4.45
N VAL A 201 -8.36 7.68 -3.96
CA VAL A 201 -8.11 7.72 -2.51
C VAL A 201 -8.69 8.99 -1.90
N ALA A 202 -8.52 10.14 -2.54
CA ALA A 202 -9.04 11.41 -2.03
C ALA A 202 -10.57 11.39 -1.91
N GLU A 203 -11.25 10.91 -2.96
CA GLU A 203 -12.71 10.74 -2.96
C GLU A 203 -13.15 9.77 -1.85
N TYR A 204 -12.48 8.63 -1.72
CA TYR A 204 -12.76 7.65 -0.69
C TYR A 204 -12.60 8.20 0.74
N LEU A 205 -11.47 8.86 1.01
CA LEU A 205 -11.16 9.40 2.34
C LEU A 205 -12.11 10.52 2.74
N ASP A 206 -12.57 11.34 1.79
CA ASP A 206 -13.55 12.39 2.06
C ASP A 206 -14.93 11.80 2.42
N GLN A 207 -15.38 10.82 1.64
CA GLN A 207 -16.68 10.15 1.86
C GLN A 207 -16.72 9.30 3.14
N ASN A 208 -15.59 8.69 3.52
CA ASN A 208 -15.50 7.74 4.64
C ASN A 208 -14.71 8.30 5.83
N TYR A 209 -14.54 9.63 5.89
CA TYR A 209 -13.62 10.31 6.79
C TYR A 209 -13.75 9.87 8.25
N ASP A 210 -14.95 9.89 8.81
CA ASP A 210 -15.16 9.71 10.25
C ASP A 210 -14.79 8.29 10.70
N TRP A 211 -15.27 7.27 9.99
CA TRP A 211 -14.92 5.88 10.28
C TRP A 211 -13.43 5.62 10.02
N PHE A 212 -12.91 6.09 8.87
CA PHE A 212 -11.52 5.81 8.50
C PHE A 212 -10.54 6.39 9.53
N PHE A 213 -10.70 7.68 9.90
CA PHE A 213 -9.78 8.31 10.84
C PHE A 213 -10.00 7.89 12.29
N MET A 214 -11.18 7.40 12.65
CA MET A 214 -11.36 6.71 13.93
C MET A 214 -10.47 5.47 14.02
N GLU A 215 -10.52 4.57 13.03
CA GLU A 215 -9.66 3.38 12.96
C GLU A 215 -8.18 3.75 12.80
N TYR A 216 -7.87 4.75 11.99
CA TYR A 216 -6.50 5.18 11.73
C TYR A 216 -5.84 5.81 12.96
N ASN A 217 -6.59 6.58 13.75
CA ASN A 217 -6.08 7.15 14.99
C ASN A 217 -5.72 6.07 16.02
N ALA A 218 -6.45 4.95 16.06
CA ALA A 218 -6.09 3.80 16.88
C ALA A 218 -4.71 3.21 16.49
N LEU A 219 -4.33 3.25 15.20
CA LEU A 219 -2.99 2.85 14.76
C LEU A 219 -1.90 3.81 15.27
N LEU A 220 -2.18 5.12 15.28
CA LEU A 220 -1.27 6.16 15.79
C LEU A 220 -1.06 6.06 17.30
N GLU A 221 -2.06 5.57 18.03
CA GLU A 221 -2.01 5.41 19.49
C GLU A 221 -1.58 4.00 19.92
N SER A 222 -1.30 3.12 18.95
CA SER A 222 -0.87 1.74 19.21
C SER A 222 0.38 1.66 20.09
N HIS A 223 0.37 0.70 21.03
CA HIS A 223 1.54 0.35 21.84
C HIS A 223 2.66 -0.29 21.00
N ASN A 224 2.33 -0.85 19.82
CA ASN A 224 3.31 -1.42 18.91
C ASN A 224 4.08 -0.29 18.20
N TYR A 225 5.39 -0.22 18.46
CA TYR A 225 6.30 0.76 17.85
C TYR A 225 6.27 0.75 16.32
N ILE A 226 6.28 -0.43 15.70
CA ILE A 226 6.33 -0.58 14.24
C ILE A 226 5.03 -0.07 13.62
N THR A 227 3.88 -0.48 14.17
CA THR A 227 2.56 -0.01 13.74
C THR A 227 2.49 1.52 13.83
N ARG A 228 2.84 2.10 14.99
CA ARG A 228 2.80 3.55 15.21
C ARG A 228 3.73 4.31 14.26
N ARG A 229 4.95 3.81 14.06
CA ARG A 229 5.94 4.38 13.13
C ARG A 229 5.45 4.37 11.68
N ASN A 230 4.86 3.26 11.23
CA ASN A 230 4.33 3.15 9.88
C ASN A 230 3.09 4.04 9.68
N ALA A 231 2.19 4.08 10.67
CA ALA A 231 0.98 4.89 10.65
C ALA A 231 1.31 6.39 10.58
N VAL A 232 2.19 6.93 11.44
CA VAL A 232 2.52 8.37 11.40
C VAL A 232 3.18 8.77 10.08
N LYS A 233 4.03 7.90 9.50
CA LYS A 233 4.67 8.14 8.21
C LYS A 233 3.65 8.15 7.07
N LEU A 234 2.71 7.21 7.08
CA LEU A 234 1.67 7.13 6.06
C LEU A 234 0.65 8.28 6.20
N LEU A 235 0.30 8.69 7.42
CA LEU A 235 -0.52 9.86 7.66
C LEU A 235 0.07 11.11 7.00
N GLY A 236 1.36 11.37 7.23
CA GLY A 236 2.06 12.47 6.57
C GLY A 236 1.97 12.38 5.05
N ALA A 237 2.19 11.19 4.48
CA ALA A 237 2.08 10.97 3.03
C ALA A 237 0.67 11.19 2.47
N MET A 238 -0.39 10.87 3.25
CA MET A 238 -1.78 11.12 2.85
C MET A 238 -2.10 12.62 2.93
N LEU A 239 -1.84 13.27 4.07
CA LEU A 239 -2.27 14.66 4.29
C LEU A 239 -1.46 15.68 3.49
N LEU A 240 -0.19 15.39 3.16
CA LEU A 240 0.64 16.26 2.33
C LEU A 240 0.34 16.12 0.83
N ASP A 241 -0.46 15.14 0.41
CA ASP A 241 -0.86 15.01 -0.98
C ASP A 241 -1.87 16.09 -1.37
N ARG A 242 -1.59 16.82 -2.45
CA ARG A 242 -2.44 17.90 -2.95
C ARG A 242 -3.88 17.46 -3.25
N SER A 243 -4.09 16.20 -3.65
CA SER A 243 -5.43 15.66 -3.93
C SER A 243 -6.27 15.52 -2.66
N ASN A 244 -5.63 15.37 -1.50
CA ASN A 244 -6.28 15.21 -0.21
C ASN A 244 -6.48 16.54 0.54
N ASN A 245 -6.48 17.69 -0.15
CA ASN A 245 -6.57 19.00 0.52
C ASN A 245 -7.81 19.12 1.43
N VAL A 246 -8.98 18.69 0.95
CA VAL A 246 -10.24 18.72 1.72
C VAL A 246 -10.12 17.88 2.99
N VAL A 247 -9.62 16.65 2.85
CA VAL A 247 -9.36 15.72 3.97
C VAL A 247 -8.33 16.29 4.94
N MET A 248 -7.26 16.89 4.43
CA MET A 248 -6.21 17.51 5.24
C MET A 248 -6.75 18.66 6.07
N VAL A 249 -7.50 19.59 5.47
CA VAL A 249 -8.11 20.72 6.18
C VAL A 249 -9.05 20.22 7.29
N ARG A 250 -9.87 19.19 7.00
CA ARG A 250 -10.73 18.57 8.02
C ARG A 250 -9.92 17.94 9.15
N TYR A 251 -8.82 17.24 8.82
CA TYR A 251 -7.94 16.60 9.81
C TYR A 251 -7.25 17.59 10.73
N VAL A 252 -6.69 18.67 10.18
CA VAL A 252 -5.96 19.68 10.96
C VAL A 252 -6.87 20.67 11.70
N SER A 253 -8.18 20.52 11.54
CA SER A 253 -9.21 21.27 12.26
C SER A 253 -9.76 20.48 13.46
N SER A 254 -9.25 19.29 13.75
CA SER A 254 -9.67 18.48 14.90
C SER A 254 -8.69 18.60 16.07
N LEU A 255 -9.19 19.02 17.23
CA LEU A 255 -8.41 19.09 18.45
C LEU A 255 -7.87 17.73 18.90
N ASP A 256 -8.67 16.68 18.75
CA ASP A 256 -8.25 15.33 19.14
C ASP A 256 -7.12 14.82 18.25
N ASN A 257 -7.19 15.09 16.94
CA ASN A 257 -6.09 14.78 16.02
C ASN A 257 -4.82 15.56 16.41
N MET A 258 -4.94 16.84 16.79
CA MET A 258 -3.79 17.63 17.25
C MET A 258 -3.17 17.04 18.51
N ARG A 259 -3.98 16.61 19.49
CA ARG A 259 -3.51 15.97 20.72
C ARG A 259 -2.68 14.72 20.43
N ILE A 260 -3.14 13.86 19.51
CA ILE A 260 -2.39 12.68 19.07
C ILE A 260 -1.02 13.11 18.52
N GLN A 261 -0.96 14.09 17.62
CA GLN A 261 0.31 14.55 17.05
C GLN A 261 1.25 15.18 18.09
N MET A 262 0.71 15.97 19.02
CA MET A 262 1.50 16.56 20.12
C MET A 262 2.07 15.49 21.06
N ASN A 263 1.35 14.38 21.27
CA ASN A 263 1.86 13.24 22.02
C ASN A 263 2.97 12.50 21.24
N LEU A 264 2.80 12.29 19.93
CA LEU A 264 3.81 11.67 19.08
C LEU A 264 5.10 12.49 18.96
N LEU A 265 5.03 13.84 19.01
CA LEU A 265 6.21 14.70 19.11
C LEU A 265 7.06 14.44 20.36
N ARG A 266 6.44 13.89 21.41
CA ARG A 266 7.10 13.54 22.68
C ARG A 266 7.51 12.06 22.75
N ASP A 267 7.34 11.31 21.66
CA ASP A 267 7.75 9.90 21.60
C ASP A 267 9.25 9.75 21.85
N SER A 268 9.69 8.66 22.49
CA SER A 268 11.12 8.41 22.75
C SER A 268 11.91 8.17 21.46
N ASN A 269 11.24 7.77 20.38
CA ASN A 269 11.86 7.49 19.09
C ASN A 269 11.92 8.73 18.19
N LYS A 270 13.14 9.15 17.85
CA LYS A 270 13.44 10.29 16.97
C LYS A 270 12.77 10.21 15.59
N THR A 271 12.62 9.01 15.01
CA THR A 271 11.95 8.85 13.72
C THR A 271 10.46 9.16 13.83
N ILE A 272 9.79 8.69 14.90
CA ILE A 272 8.37 9.00 15.14
C ILE A 272 8.21 10.51 15.35
N GLN A 273 9.07 11.13 16.16
CA GLN A 273 9.04 12.56 16.39
C GLN A 273 9.14 13.36 15.08
N LEU A 274 10.08 12.99 14.20
CA LEU A 274 10.27 13.64 12.91
C LEU A 274 9.02 13.51 12.02
N GLN A 275 8.44 12.32 11.91
CA GLN A 275 7.23 12.12 11.12
C GLN A 275 6.03 12.87 11.71
N ALA A 276 5.87 12.86 13.04
CA ALA A 276 4.83 13.61 13.73
C ALA A 276 4.97 15.13 13.51
N PHE A 277 6.21 15.64 13.42
CA PHE A 277 6.46 17.04 13.09
C PHE A 277 5.94 17.40 11.70
N HIS A 278 6.14 16.54 10.69
CA HIS A 278 5.61 16.79 9.33
C HIS A 278 4.08 16.85 9.26
N VAL A 279 3.38 16.20 10.20
CA VAL A 279 1.93 16.31 10.34
C VAL A 279 1.56 17.54 11.19
N PHE A 280 2.21 17.73 12.34
CA PHE A 280 1.96 18.84 13.26
C PHE A 280 2.15 20.21 12.60
N LYS A 281 3.12 20.35 11.69
CA LYS A 281 3.33 21.61 10.96
C LYS A 281 2.07 22.06 10.19
N LEU A 282 1.23 21.12 9.76
CA LEU A 282 -0.02 21.44 9.06
C LEU A 282 -1.05 22.10 9.98
N PHE A 283 -1.09 21.74 11.26
CA PHE A 283 -1.91 22.42 12.27
C PHE A 283 -1.44 23.86 12.49
N ALA A 284 -0.12 24.06 12.60
CA ALA A 284 0.46 25.40 12.75
C ALA A 284 0.31 26.25 11.47
N ALA A 285 0.31 25.64 10.29
CA ALA A 285 0.16 26.33 9.00
C ALA A 285 -1.29 26.56 8.56
N ASN A 286 -2.28 25.94 9.22
CA ASN A 286 -3.69 26.12 8.86
C ASN A 286 -4.10 27.61 9.01
N GLU A 287 -4.52 28.27 7.93
CA GLU A 287 -4.93 29.69 8.01
C GLU A 287 -6.24 29.86 8.80
N ASN A 288 -7.12 28.84 8.73
CA ASN A 288 -8.44 28.82 9.35
C ASN A 288 -8.47 27.93 10.60
N LYS A 289 -7.46 28.05 11.48
CA LYS A 289 -7.39 27.28 12.74
C LYS A 289 -8.66 27.48 13.57
N PRO A 290 -9.33 26.39 13.99
CA PRO A 290 -10.39 26.45 14.99
C PRO A 290 -9.91 27.05 16.32
N GLN A 291 -10.83 27.66 17.06
CA GLN A 291 -10.48 28.43 18.26
C GLN A 291 -9.87 27.56 19.37
N ASP A 292 -10.35 26.33 19.52
CA ASP A 292 -9.83 25.35 20.47
C ASP A 292 -8.38 24.92 20.15
N ILE A 293 -8.03 24.76 18.87
CA ILE A 293 -6.66 24.57 18.40
C ILE A 293 -5.79 25.78 18.78
N VAL A 294 -6.26 27.00 18.48
CA VAL A 294 -5.54 28.23 18.83
C VAL A 294 -5.32 28.28 20.35
N ASN A 295 -6.35 28.03 21.15
CA ASN A 295 -6.29 28.06 22.61
C ASN A 295 -5.22 27.10 23.15
N VAL A 296 -5.14 25.87 22.63
CA VAL A 296 -4.13 24.90 23.05
C VAL A 296 -2.71 25.32 22.64
N LEU A 297 -2.53 25.85 21.42
CA LEU A 297 -1.22 26.36 20.97
C LEU A 297 -0.76 27.56 21.82
N VAL A 298 -1.67 28.47 22.16
CA VAL A 298 -1.40 29.63 23.04
C VAL A 298 -1.06 29.16 24.45
N ALA A 299 -1.89 28.30 25.05
CA ALA A 299 -1.69 27.79 26.41
C ALA A 299 -0.37 27.02 26.58
N ASN A 300 0.13 26.40 25.50
CA ASN A 300 1.39 25.66 25.50
C ASN A 300 2.55 26.42 24.84
N ARG A 301 2.38 27.69 24.46
CA ARG A 301 3.33 28.45 23.63
C ARG A 301 4.76 28.36 24.14
N SER A 302 5.01 28.74 25.39
CA SER A 302 6.37 28.77 25.94
C SER A 302 7.04 27.39 25.92
N LYS A 303 6.27 26.32 26.18
CA LYS A 303 6.77 24.94 26.14
C LYS A 303 7.06 24.49 24.70
N LEU A 304 6.17 24.82 23.77
CA LEU A 304 6.30 24.50 22.34
C LEU A 304 7.49 25.20 21.70
N LEU A 305 7.66 26.51 21.94
CA LEU A 305 8.78 27.27 21.39
C LEU A 305 10.13 26.75 21.93
N ARG A 306 10.22 26.45 23.24
CA ARG A 306 11.41 25.82 23.81
C ARG A 306 11.67 24.45 23.19
N PHE A 307 10.64 23.61 23.10
CA PHE A 307 10.76 22.30 22.45
C PHE A 307 11.28 22.44 21.02
N LEU A 308 10.68 23.29 20.20
CA LEU A 308 11.07 23.52 18.81
C LEU A 308 12.50 24.05 18.67
N SER A 309 12.99 24.89 19.60
CA SER A 309 14.38 25.35 19.58
C SER A 309 15.39 24.24 19.86
N GLU A 310 15.00 23.25 20.67
CA GLU A 310 15.81 22.07 21.00
C GLU A 310 15.55 20.90 20.04
N PHE A 311 14.57 21.04 19.14
CA PHE A 311 14.15 20.00 18.20
C PHE A 311 15.05 19.99 16.97
N THR A 312 16.17 19.28 17.10
CA THR A 312 17.18 19.12 16.05
C THR A 312 17.43 17.65 15.74
N PHE A 313 17.91 17.38 14.52
CA PHE A 313 18.32 16.06 14.06
C PHE A 313 19.67 16.17 13.35
N ASP A 314 20.57 15.21 13.55
CA ASP A 314 21.94 15.25 13.02
C ASP A 314 21.99 15.33 11.48
N ASN A 315 20.97 14.82 10.79
CA ASN A 315 20.84 14.82 9.33
C ASN A 315 19.64 15.65 8.85
N ALA A 316 19.28 16.70 9.57
CA ALA A 316 18.21 17.61 9.13
C ALA A 316 18.60 18.30 7.82
N ASP A 317 17.70 18.28 6.84
CA ASP A 317 17.86 19.04 5.59
C ASP A 317 17.40 20.50 5.77
N GLU A 318 17.74 21.35 4.80
CA GLU A 318 17.35 22.77 4.80
C GLU A 318 15.83 22.94 4.83
N GLN A 319 15.09 22.01 4.23
CA GLN A 319 13.62 22.04 4.20
C GLN A 319 13.04 21.85 5.61
N PHE A 320 13.57 20.91 6.40
CA PHE A 320 13.16 20.69 7.77
C PHE A 320 13.39 21.94 8.63
N GLU A 321 14.56 22.56 8.53
CA GLU A 321 14.88 23.77 9.30
C GLU A 321 14.01 24.97 8.89
N ALA A 322 13.69 25.09 7.60
CA ALA A 322 12.74 26.09 7.10
C ALA A 322 11.32 25.85 7.65
N ASP A 323 10.82 24.61 7.58
CA ASP A 323 9.53 24.22 8.13
C ASP A 323 9.45 24.50 9.63
N LYS A 324 10.49 24.13 10.38
CA LYS A 324 10.59 24.36 11.84
C LYS A 324 10.56 25.83 12.18
N SER A 325 11.31 26.64 11.42
CA SER A 325 11.33 28.09 11.57
C SER A 325 9.97 28.72 11.27
N GLN A 326 9.24 28.21 10.27
CA GLN A 326 7.88 28.66 9.97
C GLN A 326 6.92 28.31 11.11
N VAL A 327 6.90 27.06 11.56
CA VAL A 327 6.05 26.62 12.68
C VAL A 327 6.32 27.44 13.94
N PHE A 328 7.59 27.73 14.23
CA PHE A 328 7.99 28.58 15.34
C PHE A 328 7.37 29.99 15.23
N LYS A 329 7.49 30.63 14.06
CA LYS A 329 6.93 31.96 13.79
C LYS A 329 5.41 31.98 13.92
N GLU A 330 4.74 31.00 13.31
CA GLU A 330 3.28 30.85 13.39
C GLU A 330 2.82 30.83 14.85
N ILE A 331 3.37 29.91 15.67
CA ILE A 331 2.99 29.76 17.08
C ILE A 331 3.32 31.01 17.91
N ALA A 332 4.48 31.63 17.68
CA ALA A 332 4.88 32.85 18.38
C ALA A 332 3.96 34.03 18.08
N SER A 333 3.45 34.11 16.85
CA SER A 333 2.59 35.20 16.37
C SER A 333 1.12 35.05 16.76
N LEU A 334 0.68 33.88 17.23
CA LEU A 334 -0.71 33.67 17.64
C LEU A 334 -1.12 34.69 18.69
N VAL A 335 -2.33 35.22 18.58
CA VAL A 335 -2.91 36.12 19.58
C VAL A 335 -4.10 35.38 20.21
N PRO A 336 -4.23 35.35 21.55
CA PRO A 336 -5.43 34.83 22.18
C PRO A 336 -6.63 35.62 21.67
N LYS A 337 -7.62 34.96 21.07
CA LYS A 337 -8.92 35.59 20.83
C LYS A 337 -9.72 35.46 22.11
N CYS A 338 -9.97 36.60 22.74
CA CYS A 338 -10.82 36.72 23.90
C CYS A 338 -12.28 36.69 23.46
N GLU A 339 -13.07 35.72 23.92
CA GLU A 339 -14.51 35.67 23.63
C GLU A 339 -15.28 36.81 24.29
N THR A 340 -14.73 37.41 25.35
CA THR A 340 -15.35 38.52 26.11
C THR A 340 -14.84 39.91 25.71
N CYS A 341 -13.81 40.01 24.85
CA CYS A 341 -13.19 41.29 24.52
C CYS A 341 -13.49 41.63 23.05
N GLU A 342 -14.32 42.65 22.85
CA GLU A 342 -14.76 43.10 21.51
C GLU A 342 -13.60 43.61 20.63
N THR A 343 -12.41 43.87 21.19
CA THR A 343 -11.23 44.29 20.43
C THR A 343 -9.92 43.68 20.95
N SER A 344 -9.02 43.35 20.01
CA SER A 344 -7.68 42.78 20.29
C SER A 344 -6.75 43.67 21.11
N LYS A 345 -7.09 44.96 21.27
CA LYS A 345 -6.33 45.92 22.08
C LYS A 345 -6.59 45.82 23.59
N GLN A 346 -7.59 45.02 24.01
CA GLN A 346 -8.03 44.96 25.42
C GLN A 346 -7.81 43.60 26.12
N CYS A 347 -7.39 42.53 25.43
CA CYS A 347 -7.07 41.26 26.12
C CYS A 347 -5.60 41.27 26.56
N ASP A 348 -5.38 41.25 27.87
CA ASP A 348 -4.08 41.05 28.53
C ASP A 348 -3.67 39.57 28.56
N GLY A 349 -4.52 38.67 28.05
CA GLY A 349 -4.22 37.25 27.84
C GLY A 349 -4.13 36.43 29.13
N THR A 350 -4.27 37.06 30.30
CA THR A 350 -4.24 36.40 31.62
C THR A 350 -5.60 36.21 32.27
N ASN A 351 -6.60 37.02 31.89
CA ASN A 351 -7.99 36.90 32.36
C ASN A 351 -8.98 36.63 31.20
N CYS A 352 -8.45 36.10 30.10
CA CYS A 352 -9.15 35.41 29.02
C CYS A 352 -8.89 33.91 29.27
#